data_AF-A0A9P5P8U5-F1
#
_entry.id   AF-A0A9P5P8U5-F1
#
_cell.length_a   1.000
_cell.length_b   1.000
_cell.length_c   1.000
_cell.angle_alpha   90.00
_cell.angle_beta   90.00
_cell.angle_gamma   90.00
#
_symmetry.space_group_name_H-M   'P 1'
#
loop_
_entity.id
_entity.type
_entity.pdbx_description
1 polymer ?
#
loop_
_entity_poly.entity_id
_entity_poly.type
_entity_poly.pdbx_seq_one_letter_code
_entity_poly.pdbx_strand_id
1 'polypeptide(L)'
;MSRLKLAAAEYSTPSPHAAYSDSYFSKLSFSSASEISLPVIAEKGSIVQWTFHPSVPSTAAATVILPHDIVPHISDLQPIIQGMETAFIDGSRSVVVSSYLGGECVEAMYHFSKIRLFVSVNNNYLSVDAAKKLVDALDESSLSAELLARFMQEKIRQQIHGFSATCALWNLGSLLDEEWLYDDILNCLSEILYFRNAALCSASELPSFLFLPT
;
A
#
# COMPACT_ATOMS: atom_id res chain seq x y z
N MET A 1 29.49 -4.03 13.21
CA MET A 1 28.05 -4.37 13.24
C MET A 1 27.24 -3.65 12.16
N SER A 2 27.49 -2.37 11.85
CA SER A 2 26.71 -1.61 10.85
C SER A 2 26.75 -2.15 9.41
N ARG A 3 27.90 -2.64 8.92
CA ARG A 3 28.03 -3.15 7.54
C ARG A 3 27.20 -4.39 7.25
N LEU A 4 27.09 -5.32 8.20
CA LEU A 4 26.29 -6.54 8.02
C LEU A 4 24.79 -6.25 8.02
N LYS A 5 24.34 -5.29 8.84
CA LYS A 5 22.94 -4.83 8.81
C LYS A 5 22.60 -4.15 7.47
N LEU A 6 23.51 -3.33 6.95
CA LEU A 6 23.33 -2.72 5.63
C LEU A 6 23.24 -3.79 4.53
N ALA A 7 24.16 -4.76 4.54
CA ALA A 7 24.13 -5.87 3.59
C ALA A 7 22.85 -6.72 3.71
N ALA A 8 22.33 -6.94 4.93
CA ALA A 8 21.06 -7.64 5.16
C ALA A 8 19.87 -6.86 4.58
N ALA A 9 19.86 -5.54 4.75
CA ALA A 9 18.84 -4.67 4.18
C ALA A 9 18.89 -4.68 2.65
N GLU A 10 20.08 -4.51 2.05
CA GLU A 10 20.29 -4.58 0.60
C GLU A 10 19.85 -5.93 0.03
N TYR A 11 20.27 -7.03 0.66
CA TYR A 11 19.90 -8.39 0.24
C TYR A 11 18.40 -8.65 0.26
N SER A 12 17.72 -8.11 1.27
CA SER A 12 16.27 -8.25 1.42
C SER A 12 15.48 -7.26 0.56
N THR A 13 16.12 -6.27 -0.05
CA THR A 13 15.44 -5.24 -0.82
C THR A 13 15.02 -5.79 -2.19
N PRO A 14 13.73 -5.77 -2.55
CA PRO A 14 13.30 -6.16 -3.89
C PRO A 14 13.90 -5.26 -4.96
N SER A 15 14.04 -5.77 -6.19
CA SER A 15 14.39 -4.93 -7.34
C SER A 15 13.40 -3.77 -7.47
N PRO A 16 13.86 -2.53 -7.73
CA PRO A 16 12.96 -1.38 -7.91
C PRO A 16 12.05 -1.51 -9.15
N HIS A 17 12.37 -2.44 -10.06
CA HIS A 17 11.55 -2.76 -11.23
C HIS A 17 10.66 -3.99 -11.02
N ALA A 18 10.76 -4.67 -9.86
CA ALA A 18 9.87 -5.77 -9.55
C ALA A 18 8.43 -5.25 -9.38
N ALA A 19 7.47 -5.98 -9.97
CA ALA A 19 6.06 -5.77 -9.71
C ALA A 19 5.79 -5.83 -8.20
N TYR A 20 4.90 -4.95 -7.73
CA TYR A 20 4.52 -4.82 -6.32
C TYR A 20 5.65 -4.41 -5.37
N SER A 21 6.79 -3.93 -5.87
CA SER A 21 7.79 -3.25 -5.04
C SER A 21 7.25 -1.90 -4.54
N ASP A 22 7.89 -1.30 -3.53
CA ASP A 22 7.52 0.06 -3.11
C ASP A 22 7.72 1.11 -4.22
N SER A 23 8.74 0.92 -5.07
CA SER A 23 8.94 1.78 -6.25
C SER A 23 7.79 1.62 -7.27
N TYR A 24 7.23 0.42 -7.38
CA TYR A 24 6.05 0.17 -8.20
C TYR A 24 4.83 0.92 -7.64
N PHE A 25 4.50 0.73 -6.37
CA PHE A 25 3.33 1.37 -5.74
C PHE A 25 3.45 2.91 -5.63
N SER A 26 4.65 3.45 -5.42
CA SER A 26 4.86 4.91 -5.40
C SER A 26 4.65 5.61 -6.75
N LYS A 27 4.62 4.86 -7.85
CA LYS A 27 4.37 5.37 -9.21
C LYS A 27 2.97 5.05 -9.72
N LEU A 28 2.17 4.31 -8.96
CA LEU A 28 0.85 3.86 -9.39
C LEU A 28 -0.11 5.05 -9.48
N SER A 29 -0.65 5.30 -10.67
CA SER A 29 -1.71 6.27 -10.93
C SER A 29 -3.09 5.67 -10.69
N PHE A 30 -4.13 6.51 -10.61
CA PHE A 30 -5.53 6.03 -10.57
C PHE A 30 -5.89 5.18 -11.79
N SER A 31 -5.48 5.60 -13.00
CA SER A 31 -5.65 4.81 -14.23
C SER A 31 -4.97 3.45 -14.19
N SER A 32 -3.74 3.35 -13.70
CA SER A 32 -3.07 2.05 -13.59
C SER A 32 -3.62 1.21 -12.42
N ALA A 33 -4.12 1.85 -11.37
CA ALA A 33 -4.72 1.17 -10.23
C ALA A 33 -6.07 0.51 -10.57
N SER A 34 -6.86 1.09 -11.48
CA SER A 34 -8.12 0.46 -11.94
C SER A 34 -7.87 -0.84 -12.71
N GLU A 35 -6.76 -0.93 -13.45
CA GLU A 35 -6.43 -2.08 -14.29
C GLU A 35 -5.67 -3.20 -13.56
N ILE A 36 -5.01 -2.91 -12.45
CA ILE A 36 -4.15 -3.88 -11.76
C ILE A 36 -4.98 -4.97 -11.06
N SER A 37 -4.63 -6.24 -11.22
CA SER A 37 -5.14 -7.31 -10.35
C SER A 37 -4.13 -7.59 -9.24
N LEU A 38 -4.42 -7.19 -8.00
CA LEU A 38 -3.60 -7.59 -6.86
C LEU A 38 -3.75 -9.08 -6.61
N PRO A 39 -2.68 -9.77 -6.15
CA PRO A 39 -2.79 -11.16 -5.74
C PRO A 39 -3.67 -11.28 -4.50
N VAL A 40 -4.31 -12.44 -4.34
CA VAL A 40 -5.15 -12.74 -3.18
C VAL A 40 -4.29 -12.79 -1.93
N ILE A 41 -4.73 -12.14 -0.85
CA ILE A 41 -4.12 -12.25 0.47
C ILE A 41 -4.78 -13.41 1.22
N ALA A 42 -3.98 -14.35 1.72
CA ALA A 42 -4.45 -15.46 2.52
C ALA A 42 -5.07 -14.99 3.84
N GLU A 43 -5.91 -15.84 4.44
CA GLU A 43 -6.44 -15.58 5.77
C GLU A 43 -5.33 -15.55 6.83
N LYS A 44 -5.61 -14.85 7.93
CA LYS A 44 -4.73 -14.83 9.10
C LYS A 44 -4.55 -16.24 9.66
N GLY A 45 -3.31 -16.62 9.99
CA GLY A 45 -2.96 -17.96 10.46
C GLY A 45 -2.73 -18.97 9.33
N SER A 46 -2.58 -18.50 8.09
CA SER A 46 -2.28 -19.34 6.92
C SER A 46 -0.90 -19.99 6.98
N ILE A 47 0.10 -19.34 7.59
CA ILE A 47 1.42 -19.93 7.80
C ILE A 47 1.40 -20.80 9.05
N VAL A 48 1.60 -22.11 8.87
CA VAL A 48 1.62 -23.11 9.96
C VAL A 48 3.01 -23.20 10.58
N GLN A 49 4.05 -23.21 9.73
CA GLN A 49 5.44 -23.37 10.16
C GLN A 49 6.36 -22.61 9.19
N TRP A 50 7.49 -22.14 9.69
CA TRP A 50 8.55 -21.60 8.86
C TRP A 50 9.93 -21.81 9.50
N THR A 51 10.97 -21.89 8.66
CA THR A 51 12.38 -21.99 9.09
C THR A 51 13.29 -21.24 8.14
N PHE A 52 14.34 -20.59 8.66
CA PHE A 52 15.36 -19.98 7.82
C PHE A 52 16.33 -21.02 7.25
N HIS A 53 16.79 -20.81 6.02
CA HIS A 53 17.63 -21.76 5.31
C HIS A 53 18.81 -21.06 4.60
N PRO A 54 20.01 -21.66 4.54
CA PRO A 54 21.19 -21.05 3.90
C PRO A 54 21.16 -21.04 2.37
N SER A 55 20.30 -21.84 1.75
CA SER A 55 20.18 -21.88 0.28
C SER A 55 19.68 -20.56 -0.28
N VAL A 56 20.28 -20.12 -1.39
CA VAL A 56 19.80 -18.99 -2.20
C VAL A 56 18.90 -19.57 -3.29
N PRO A 57 17.57 -19.44 -3.20
CA PRO A 57 16.70 -19.93 -4.26
C PRO A 57 16.84 -19.02 -5.49
N SER A 58 16.95 -19.65 -6.67
CA SER A 58 17.15 -18.95 -7.95
C SER A 58 15.93 -18.96 -8.85
N THR A 59 14.83 -19.58 -8.42
CA THR A 59 13.60 -19.66 -9.22
C THR A 59 12.82 -18.36 -9.16
N ALA A 60 12.08 -18.05 -10.24
CA ALA A 60 11.15 -16.92 -10.25
C ALA A 60 10.10 -17.05 -9.13
N ALA A 61 9.56 -18.25 -8.93
CA ALA A 61 8.60 -18.55 -7.87
C ALA A 61 9.13 -18.26 -6.46
N ALA A 62 10.45 -18.20 -6.24
CA ALA A 62 11.02 -17.86 -4.94
C ALA A 62 11.37 -16.38 -4.77
N THR A 63 11.44 -15.61 -5.86
CA THR A 63 12.05 -14.26 -5.88
C THR A 63 11.11 -13.14 -6.31
N VAL A 64 10.08 -13.45 -7.10
CA VAL A 64 9.06 -12.50 -7.58
C VAL A 64 7.64 -13.02 -7.28
N ILE A 65 6.66 -12.11 -7.27
CA ILE A 65 5.24 -12.48 -7.17
C ILE A 65 4.73 -12.85 -8.57
N LEU A 66 4.18 -14.05 -8.70
CA LEU A 66 3.56 -14.57 -9.93
C LEU A 66 2.04 -14.31 -9.95
N PRO A 67 1.39 -14.33 -11.14
CA PRO A 67 -0.04 -14.02 -11.27
C PRO A 67 -1.01 -14.87 -10.43
N HIS A 68 -0.60 -16.07 -10.01
CA HIS A 68 -1.41 -16.99 -9.20
C HIS A 68 -0.85 -17.21 -7.80
N ASP A 69 0.13 -16.40 -7.39
CA ASP A 69 0.61 -16.46 -6.02
C ASP A 69 -0.47 -16.00 -5.06
N ILE A 70 -0.60 -16.73 -3.94
CA ILE A 70 -1.35 -16.28 -2.78
C ILE A 70 -0.35 -15.64 -1.83
N VAL A 71 -0.61 -14.41 -1.43
CA VAL A 71 0.24 -13.63 -0.53
C VAL A 71 -0.15 -13.92 0.92
N PRO A 72 0.77 -14.35 1.81
CA PRO A 72 0.42 -14.55 3.21
C PRO A 72 -0.03 -13.25 3.90
N HIS A 73 -0.90 -13.38 4.89
CA HIS A 73 -1.38 -12.25 5.68
C HIS A 73 -0.23 -11.56 6.46
N ILE A 74 -0.29 -10.24 6.62
CA ILE A 74 0.78 -9.46 7.26
C ILE A 74 1.13 -9.92 8.68
N SER A 75 0.16 -10.39 9.46
CA SER A 75 0.39 -10.91 10.81
C SER A 75 1.29 -12.14 10.82
N ASP A 76 1.21 -12.97 9.79
CA ASP A 76 1.95 -14.22 9.68
C ASP A 76 3.37 -13.94 9.16
N LEU A 77 3.52 -12.89 8.36
CA LEU A 77 4.82 -12.42 7.85
C LEU A 77 5.64 -11.68 8.93
N GLN A 78 5.00 -10.99 9.87
CA GLN A 78 5.66 -10.18 10.90
C GLN A 78 6.76 -10.93 11.68
N PRO A 79 6.54 -12.15 12.22
CA PRO A 79 7.60 -12.88 12.93
C PRO A 79 8.77 -13.26 12.01
N ILE A 80 8.51 -13.59 10.75
CA ILE A 80 9.57 -13.87 9.76
C ILE A 80 10.40 -12.60 9.53
N ILE A 81 9.75 -11.46 9.28
CA ILE A 81 10.42 -10.18 9.01
C ILE A 81 11.33 -9.75 10.17
N GLN A 82 10.87 -9.93 11.41
CA GLN A 82 11.64 -9.62 12.61
C GLN A 82 12.92 -10.46 12.72
N GLY A 83 12.89 -11.71 12.23
CA GLY A 83 14.05 -12.63 12.26
C GLY A 83 15.01 -12.51 11.08
N MET A 84 14.60 -11.93 9.94
CA MET A 84 15.38 -11.94 8.69
C MET A 84 16.77 -11.30 8.80
N GLU A 85 16.92 -10.19 9.53
CA GLU A 85 18.23 -9.53 9.69
C GLU A 85 19.22 -10.44 10.43
N THR A 86 18.81 -10.98 11.58
CA THR A 86 19.63 -11.91 12.36
C THR A 86 19.92 -13.18 11.54
N ALA A 87 18.91 -13.75 10.90
CA ALA A 87 19.08 -14.93 10.06
C ALA A 87 20.08 -14.70 8.92
N PHE A 88 20.07 -13.52 8.28
CA PHE A 88 21.06 -13.17 7.26
C PHE A 88 22.48 -13.14 7.81
N ILE A 89 22.66 -12.51 8.98
CA ILE A 89 23.93 -12.42 9.71
C ILE A 89 24.45 -13.82 10.05
N ASP A 90 23.54 -14.74 10.42
CA ASP A 90 23.85 -16.14 10.75
C ASP A 90 24.04 -17.03 9.50
N GLY A 91 24.00 -16.45 8.29
CA GLY A 91 24.29 -17.16 7.04
C GLY A 91 23.07 -17.68 6.28
N SER A 92 21.86 -17.44 6.78
CA SER A 92 20.62 -17.77 6.06
C SER A 92 20.35 -16.82 4.89
N ARG A 93 19.67 -17.31 3.87
CA ARG A 93 19.42 -16.62 2.60
C ARG A 93 17.97 -16.73 2.13
N SER A 94 17.21 -17.64 2.71
CA SER A 94 15.81 -17.87 2.41
C SER A 94 15.04 -18.29 3.64
N VAL A 95 13.72 -18.37 3.49
CA VAL A 95 12.81 -18.96 4.46
C VAL A 95 12.01 -20.06 3.75
N VAL A 96 11.94 -21.24 4.36
CA VAL A 96 11.00 -22.29 3.98
C VAL A 96 9.73 -22.07 4.78
N VAL A 97 8.60 -21.99 4.10
CA VAL A 97 7.29 -21.69 4.68
C VAL A 97 6.35 -22.83 4.34
N SER A 98 5.74 -23.43 5.36
CA SER A 98 4.65 -24.39 5.23
C SER A 98 3.34 -23.65 5.55
N SER A 99 2.41 -23.63 4.60
CA SER A 99 1.18 -22.86 4.66
C SER A 99 -0.03 -23.71 4.29
N TYR A 100 -1.18 -23.42 4.89
CA TYR A 100 -2.45 -24.06 4.55
C TYR A 100 -3.22 -23.17 3.58
N LEU A 101 -3.30 -23.59 2.31
CA LEU A 101 -3.91 -22.82 1.23
C LEU A 101 -4.93 -23.72 0.52
N GLY A 102 -6.19 -23.28 0.46
CA GLY A 102 -7.24 -24.02 -0.24
C GLY A 102 -7.54 -25.42 0.30
N GLY A 103 -7.23 -25.69 1.58
CA GLY A 103 -7.40 -27.02 2.17
C GLY A 103 -6.18 -27.94 2.05
N GLU A 104 -5.07 -27.47 1.46
CA GLU A 104 -3.85 -28.25 1.29
C GLU A 104 -2.67 -27.59 2.02
N CYS A 105 -1.76 -28.43 2.54
CA CYS A 105 -0.50 -27.96 3.10
C CYS A 105 0.54 -27.85 1.97
N VAL A 106 0.96 -26.62 1.68
CA VAL A 106 1.96 -26.30 0.65
C VAL A 106 3.24 -25.83 1.33
N GLU A 107 4.37 -26.39 0.92
CA GLU A 107 5.69 -25.94 1.34
C GLU A 107 6.40 -25.21 0.20
N ALA A 108 6.95 -24.03 0.50
CA ALA A 108 7.66 -23.21 -0.47
C ALA A 108 8.89 -22.53 0.16
N MET A 109 9.95 -22.39 -0.63
CA MET A 109 11.16 -21.64 -0.24
C MET A 109 11.14 -20.27 -0.88
N TYR A 110 11.20 -19.22 -0.07
CA TYR A 110 11.19 -17.83 -0.51
C TYR A 110 12.49 -17.12 -0.20
N HIS A 111 12.96 -16.35 -1.18
CA HIS A 111 14.02 -15.38 -0.96
C HIS A 111 13.51 -14.24 -0.06
N PHE A 112 14.41 -13.63 0.69
CA PHE A 112 14.09 -12.52 1.60
C PHE A 112 13.44 -11.32 0.88
N SER A 113 13.85 -11.03 -0.35
CA SER A 113 13.19 -10.02 -1.19
C SER A 113 11.73 -10.35 -1.51
N LYS A 114 11.36 -11.63 -1.72
CA LYS A 114 9.96 -11.99 -1.98
C LYS A 114 9.09 -11.79 -0.75
N ILE A 115 9.61 -12.07 0.45
CA ILE A 115 8.93 -11.73 1.70
C ILE A 115 8.66 -10.22 1.80
N ARG A 116 9.61 -9.38 1.38
CA ARG A 116 9.36 -7.92 1.32
C ARG A 116 8.33 -7.53 0.27
N LEU A 117 8.27 -8.20 -0.89
CA LEU A 117 7.19 -7.97 -1.86
C LEU A 117 5.81 -8.34 -1.28
N PHE A 118 5.70 -9.45 -0.55
CA PHE A 118 4.46 -9.81 0.14
C PHE A 118 4.00 -8.74 1.14
N VAL A 119 4.95 -8.16 1.89
CA VAL A 119 4.67 -7.02 2.77
C VAL A 119 4.21 -5.79 1.99
N SER A 120 4.88 -5.47 0.88
CA SER A 120 4.49 -4.35 0.03
C SER A 120 3.06 -4.52 -0.51
N VAL A 121 2.65 -5.72 -0.91
CA VAL A 121 1.25 -5.99 -1.29
C VAL A 121 0.30 -5.74 -0.12
N ASN A 122 0.54 -6.36 1.04
CA ASN A 122 -0.33 -6.20 2.23
C ASN A 122 -0.51 -4.72 2.60
N ASN A 123 0.59 -3.96 2.65
CA ASN A 123 0.58 -2.55 3.04
C ASN A 123 -0.12 -1.63 2.01
N ASN A 124 -0.28 -2.07 0.77
CA ASN A 124 -0.87 -1.26 -0.30
C ASN A 124 -2.27 -1.72 -0.71
N TYR A 125 -2.72 -2.89 -0.24
CA TYR A 125 -3.99 -3.46 -0.66
C TYR A 125 -5.15 -2.48 -0.52
N LEU A 126 -5.32 -1.89 0.67
CA LEU A 126 -6.38 -0.91 0.95
C LEU A 126 -6.28 0.33 0.05
N SER A 127 -5.08 0.85 -0.17
CA SER A 127 -4.91 2.05 -1.02
C SER A 127 -5.25 1.80 -2.48
N VAL A 128 -4.97 0.61 -3.00
CA VAL A 128 -5.30 0.23 -4.38
C VAL A 128 -6.80 -0.06 -4.50
N ASP A 129 -7.38 -0.77 -3.53
CA ASP A 129 -8.83 -1.03 -3.49
C ASP A 129 -9.65 0.26 -3.42
N ALA A 130 -9.29 1.18 -2.52
CA ALA A 130 -9.93 2.49 -2.41
C ALA A 130 -9.79 3.31 -3.70
N ALA A 131 -8.62 3.26 -4.35
CA ALA A 131 -8.41 3.93 -5.62
C ALA A 131 -9.30 3.37 -6.74
N LYS A 132 -9.46 2.04 -6.81
CA LYS A 132 -10.36 1.38 -7.78
C LYS A 132 -11.80 1.83 -7.59
N LYS A 133 -12.33 1.71 -6.37
CA LYS A 133 -13.68 2.16 -6.03
C LYS A 133 -13.89 3.63 -6.39
N LEU A 134 -12.88 4.47 -6.16
CA LEU A 134 -12.92 5.88 -6.52
C LEU A 134 -13.01 6.11 -8.02
N VAL A 135 -12.24 5.36 -8.83
CA VAL A 135 -12.35 5.42 -10.29
C VAL A 135 -13.76 5.02 -10.74
N ASP A 136 -14.28 3.90 -10.23
CA ASP A 136 -15.61 3.40 -10.58
C ASP A 136 -16.71 4.43 -10.24
N ALA A 137 -16.63 5.06 -9.07
CA ALA A 137 -17.59 6.09 -8.66
C ALA A 137 -17.48 7.39 -9.48
N LEU A 138 -16.28 7.72 -9.96
CA LEU A 138 -16.04 8.90 -10.78
C LEU A 138 -16.60 8.78 -12.21
N ASP A 139 -16.71 7.55 -12.73
CA ASP A 139 -17.33 7.30 -14.03
C ASP A 139 -18.82 7.68 -14.05
N GLU A 140 -19.49 7.66 -12.90
CA GLU A 140 -20.89 8.10 -12.73
C GLU A 140 -21.02 9.58 -12.33
N SER A 141 -19.90 10.28 -12.16
CA SER A 141 -19.89 11.67 -11.65
C SER A 141 -20.26 12.71 -12.71
N SER A 142 -20.67 13.89 -12.26
CA SER A 142 -20.92 15.04 -13.14
C SER A 142 -19.66 15.86 -13.46
N LEU A 143 -18.46 15.32 -13.18
CA LEU A 143 -17.21 16.02 -13.46
C LEU A 143 -16.94 16.11 -14.96
N SER A 144 -16.23 17.15 -15.40
CA SER A 144 -15.86 17.26 -16.81
C SER A 144 -14.82 16.20 -17.18
N ALA A 145 -14.88 15.72 -18.42
CA ALA A 145 -13.94 14.73 -18.93
C ALA A 145 -12.47 15.19 -18.82
N GLU A 146 -12.20 16.48 -18.93
CA GLU A 146 -10.85 17.04 -18.75
C GLU A 146 -10.34 16.89 -17.32
N LEU A 147 -11.20 17.18 -16.32
CA LEU A 147 -10.82 17.03 -14.91
C LEU A 147 -10.61 15.56 -14.54
N LEU A 148 -11.49 14.69 -15.03
CA LEU A 148 -11.34 13.24 -14.86
C LEU A 148 -10.04 12.75 -15.50
N ALA A 149 -9.76 13.13 -16.74
CA ALA A 149 -8.53 12.73 -17.42
C ALA A 149 -7.27 13.16 -16.65
N ARG A 150 -7.28 14.37 -16.07
CA ARG A 150 -6.17 14.85 -15.22
C ARG A 150 -6.06 14.04 -13.93
N PHE A 151 -7.18 13.83 -13.23
CA PHE A 151 -7.21 13.06 -11.99
C PHE A 151 -6.70 11.62 -12.19
N MET A 152 -7.07 11.00 -13.31
CA MET A 152 -6.64 9.63 -13.65
C MET A 152 -5.12 9.48 -13.84
N GLN A 153 -4.39 10.58 -14.07
CA GLN A 153 -2.92 10.59 -14.18
C GLN A 153 -2.21 10.85 -12.84
N GLU A 154 -2.94 11.30 -11.82
CA GLU A 154 -2.36 11.54 -10.50
C GLU A 154 -1.99 10.22 -9.81
N LYS A 155 -0.92 10.25 -9.01
CA LYS A 155 -0.48 9.09 -8.24
C LYS A 155 -1.38 8.89 -7.03
N ILE A 156 -1.78 7.66 -6.76
CA ILE A 156 -2.73 7.38 -5.68
C ILE A 156 -2.17 7.79 -4.29
N ARG A 157 -0.85 7.71 -4.11
CA ARG A 157 -0.13 8.09 -2.87
C ARG A 157 0.26 9.57 -2.80
N GLN A 158 -0.04 10.37 -3.83
CA GLN A 158 0.28 11.79 -3.83
C GLN A 158 -0.49 12.49 -2.72
N GLN A 159 0.20 13.39 -2.01
CA GLN A 159 -0.43 14.16 -0.95
C GLN A 159 -1.30 15.26 -1.55
N ILE A 160 -2.45 15.50 -0.93
CA ILE A 160 -3.25 16.68 -1.22
C ILE A 160 -2.54 17.88 -0.60
N HIS A 161 -2.19 18.85 -1.43
CA HIS A 161 -1.50 20.07 -1.02
C HIS A 161 -2.47 21.25 -0.93
N GLY A 162 -2.12 22.25 -0.11
CA GLY A 162 -2.92 23.48 0.06
C GLY A 162 -3.86 23.46 1.24
N PHE A 163 -3.89 22.36 2.02
CA PHE A 163 -4.58 22.24 3.30
C PHE A 163 -3.57 22.14 4.44
N SER A 164 -4.03 22.43 5.66
CA SER A 164 -3.27 22.21 6.88
C SER A 164 -3.12 20.72 7.19
N ALA A 165 -4.15 19.92 6.92
CA ALA A 165 -4.11 18.46 6.99
C ALA A 165 -3.39 17.86 5.77
N THR A 166 -2.63 16.78 5.97
CA THR A 166 -1.96 16.04 4.90
C THR A 166 -2.55 14.65 4.77
N CYS A 167 -3.22 14.37 3.65
CA CYS A 167 -3.69 13.03 3.32
C CYS A 167 -3.30 12.66 1.88
N ALA A 168 -3.18 11.36 1.63
CA ALA A 168 -2.95 10.85 0.28
C ALA A 168 -4.25 10.87 -0.54
N LEU A 169 -4.15 11.03 -1.86
CA LEU A 169 -5.32 11.10 -2.74
C LEU A 169 -6.23 9.86 -2.64
N TRP A 170 -5.68 8.67 -2.45
CA TRP A 170 -6.49 7.46 -2.31
C TRP A 170 -7.42 7.50 -1.09
N ASN A 171 -7.10 8.29 -0.05
CA ASN A 171 -7.96 8.45 1.12
C ASN A 171 -9.31 9.07 0.76
N LEU A 172 -9.44 9.75 -0.39
CA LEU A 172 -10.74 10.23 -0.89
C LEU A 172 -11.74 9.09 -1.11
N GLY A 173 -11.27 7.85 -1.31
CA GLY A 173 -12.13 6.67 -1.39
C GLY A 173 -12.95 6.45 -0.11
N SER A 174 -12.52 6.96 1.05
CA SER A 174 -13.30 6.88 2.29
C SER A 174 -14.62 7.66 2.22
N LEU A 175 -14.78 8.58 1.26
CA LEU A 175 -16.03 9.31 1.04
C LEU A 175 -17.11 8.46 0.35
N LEU A 176 -16.74 7.31 -0.19
CA LEU A 176 -17.66 6.40 -0.88
C LEU A 176 -18.30 5.39 0.05
N ASP A 177 -17.55 4.95 1.06
CA ASP A 177 -17.99 3.96 2.04
C ASP A 177 -18.56 4.70 3.27
N GLU A 178 -19.75 4.32 3.75
CA GLU A 178 -20.40 4.99 4.89
C GLU A 178 -19.79 4.65 6.27
N GLU A 179 -18.77 3.78 6.31
CA GLU A 179 -18.33 3.18 7.58
C GLU A 179 -17.25 3.97 8.31
N TRP A 180 -16.23 4.50 7.60
CA TRP A 180 -15.08 5.14 8.24
C TRP A 180 -14.54 6.30 7.42
N LEU A 181 -14.55 7.51 8.00
CA LEU A 181 -13.94 8.70 7.43
C LEU A 181 -12.62 8.99 8.14
N TYR A 182 -11.58 9.31 7.37
CA TYR A 182 -10.32 9.79 7.92
C TYR A 182 -10.47 11.24 8.41
N ASP A 183 -9.99 11.52 9.62
CA ASP A 183 -10.00 12.88 10.20
C ASP A 183 -9.33 13.90 9.28
N ASP A 184 -8.23 13.53 8.61
CA ASP A 184 -7.56 14.41 7.65
C ASP A 184 -8.46 14.82 6.48
N ILE A 185 -9.33 13.92 6.01
CA ILE A 185 -10.28 14.21 4.93
C ILE A 185 -11.37 15.16 5.43
N LEU A 186 -11.87 14.95 6.65
CA LEU A 186 -12.82 15.86 7.29
C LEU A 186 -12.22 17.26 7.49
N ASN A 187 -10.94 17.32 7.89
CA ASN A 187 -10.20 18.57 8.03
C ASN A 187 -10.06 19.27 6.68
N CYS A 188 -9.64 18.56 5.61
CA CYS A 188 -9.59 19.12 4.26
C CYS A 188 -10.96 19.66 3.80
N LEU A 189 -12.05 18.92 3.99
CA LEU A 189 -13.40 19.39 3.63
C LEU A 189 -13.84 20.62 4.43
N SER A 190 -13.50 20.66 5.72
CA SER A 190 -13.78 21.79 6.61
C SER A 190 -13.00 23.04 6.20
N GLU A 191 -11.73 22.88 5.80
CA GLU A 191 -10.91 23.96 5.25
C GLU A 191 -11.48 24.47 3.92
N ILE A 192 -11.89 23.59 3.01
CA ILE A 192 -12.56 23.99 1.76
C ILE A 192 -13.82 24.82 2.07
N LEU A 193 -14.64 24.37 3.01
CA LEU A 193 -15.85 25.10 3.41
C LEU A 193 -15.51 26.46 4.00
N TYR A 194 -14.50 26.54 4.85
CA TYR A 194 -14.00 27.79 5.41
C TYR A 194 -13.53 28.75 4.32
N PHE A 195 -12.69 28.29 3.38
CA PHE A 195 -12.21 29.13 2.27
C PHE A 195 -13.33 29.61 1.37
N ARG A 196 -14.33 28.76 1.08
CA ARG A 196 -15.51 29.16 0.30
C ARG A 196 -16.31 30.24 1.00
N ASN A 197 -16.52 30.12 2.31
CA ASN A 197 -17.24 31.12 3.09
C ASN A 197 -16.46 32.44 3.15
N ALA A 198 -15.16 32.37 3.45
CA ALA A 198 -14.28 33.53 3.50
C ALA A 198 -14.19 34.28 2.16
N ALA A 199 -14.23 33.57 1.02
CA ALA A 199 -14.25 34.18 -0.30
C ALA A 199 -15.56 34.90 -0.64
N LEU A 200 -16.67 34.55 0.02
CA LEU A 200 -17.97 35.19 -0.14
C LEU A 200 -18.16 36.38 0.81
N CYS A 201 -17.41 36.43 1.92
CA CYS A 201 -17.45 37.54 2.87
C CYS A 201 -16.86 38.82 2.26
N SER A 202 -17.49 39.97 2.56
CA SER A 202 -16.92 41.27 2.26
C SER A 202 -15.70 41.55 3.15
N ALA A 203 -14.78 42.43 2.73
CA ALA A 203 -13.56 42.73 3.49
C ALA A 203 -13.79 43.25 4.94
N SER A 204 -15.03 43.65 5.26
CA SER A 204 -15.45 44.08 6.60
C SER A 204 -16.10 42.99 7.46
N GLU A 205 -16.36 41.80 6.90
CA GLU A 205 -17.06 40.72 7.58
C GLU A 205 -16.12 39.52 7.77
N LEU A 206 -15.99 39.08 9.02
CA LEU A 206 -15.26 37.86 9.33
C LEU A 206 -16.09 36.63 8.90
N PRO A 207 -15.43 35.50 8.55
CA PRO A 207 -16.12 34.25 8.28
C PRO A 207 -17.01 33.85 9.46
N SER A 208 -18.15 33.21 9.18
CA SER A 208 -19.14 32.85 10.20
C SER A 208 -18.67 31.82 11.23
N PHE A 209 -17.51 31.20 11.01
CA PHE A 209 -16.85 30.31 11.95
C PHE A 209 -15.33 30.38 11.79
N LEU A 210 -14.61 30.11 12.86
CA LEU A 210 -13.16 29.97 12.86
C LEU A 210 -12.81 28.50 12.62
N PHE A 211 -11.97 28.21 11.63
CA PHE A 211 -11.37 26.89 11.48
C PHE A 211 -10.08 26.83 12.28
N LEU A 212 -10.02 25.90 13.23
CA LEU A 212 -8.81 25.56 13.97
C LEU A 212 -8.43 24.13 13.57
N PRO A 213 -7.30 23.92 12.86
CA PRO A 213 -6.83 22.57 12.59
C PRO A 213 -6.61 21.82 13.91
N THR A 214 -7.06 20.57 13.98
CA THR A 214 -6.80 19.66 15.11
C THR A 214 -5.56 18.82 14.87
#